data_AF-A0A0B1SAJ2-F1
#
_entry.id   AF-A0A0B1SAJ2-F1
#
_cell.length_a   1.000
_cell.length_b   1.000
_cell.length_c   1.000
_cell.angle_alpha   90.00
_cell.angle_beta   90.00
_cell.angle_gamma   90.00
#
_symmetry.space_group_name_H-M   'P 1'
#
loop_
_entity.id
_entity.type
_entity.pdbx_description
1 polymer ?
#
loop_
_entity_poly.entity_id
_entity_poly.type
_entity_poly.pdbx_seq_one_letter_code
_entity_poly.pdbx_strand_id
1 'polypeptide(L)'
;MFRVKRCVLETVERLKREGHELVRFTIPKQEEMVRILYKLFMASGNEYLKSFFDDELVDPFMKEFVMLLKVPNCFRWLASLVLKNISPQLSAVCASYVSDLRDLRHTQEQRDDYKAEFIDYWKSLGIDAVVCPTFPVPAVAHRFLPRMPTIAVYTALYNLLDFPAGAVPAGEVTTQDDEDLLNNDKYPVGT
;
A
#
# COMPACT_ATOMS: atom_id res chain seq x y z
N MET A 1 -9.39 9.02 -6.21
CA MET A 1 -9.36 9.27 -4.76
C MET A 1 -10.61 9.98 -4.22
N PHE A 2 -11.20 10.99 -4.90
CA PHE A 2 -12.43 11.69 -4.43
C PHE A 2 -13.63 10.78 -4.22
N ARG A 3 -13.88 9.84 -5.15
CA ARG A 3 -14.97 8.87 -5.08
C ARG A 3 -14.88 7.97 -3.84
N VAL A 4 -13.68 7.44 -3.60
CA VAL A 4 -13.36 6.62 -2.43
C VAL A 4 -13.46 7.43 -1.14
N LYS A 5 -12.91 8.65 -1.14
CA LYS A 5 -13.01 9.58 -0.02
C LYS A 5 -14.47 9.88 0.34
N ARG A 6 -15.32 10.13 -0.66
CA ARG A 6 -16.76 10.36 -0.48
C ARG A 6 -17.42 9.18 0.19
N CYS A 7 -17.27 7.96 -0.35
CA CYS A 7 -17.88 6.76 0.24
C CYS A 7 -17.42 6.53 1.70
N VAL A 8 -16.15 6.76 2.02
CA VAL A 8 -15.63 6.65 3.40
C VAL A 8 -16.26 7.70 4.29
N LEU A 9 -16.33 8.97 3.86
CA LEU A 9 -16.93 10.05 4.64
C LEU A 9 -18.44 9.83 4.86
N GLU A 10 -19.18 9.38 3.84
CA GLU A 10 -20.59 9.02 3.97
C GLU A 10 -20.79 7.88 4.98
N THR A 11 -19.90 6.89 4.98
CA THR A 11 -19.91 5.79 5.95
C THR A 11 -19.66 6.29 7.37
N VAL A 12 -18.67 7.17 7.55
CA VAL A 12 -18.37 7.81 8.84
C VAL A 12 -19.58 8.59 9.36
N GLU A 13 -20.25 9.36 8.50
CA GLU A 13 -21.45 10.11 8.89
C GLU A 13 -22.63 9.19 9.24
N ARG A 14 -22.79 8.05 8.56
CA ARG A 14 -23.82 7.05 8.92
C ARG A 14 -23.55 6.43 10.28
N LEU A 15 -22.32 5.98 10.53
CA LEU A 15 -21.92 5.43 11.83
C LEU A 15 -22.12 6.44 12.96
N LYS A 16 -21.80 7.72 12.72
CA LYS A 16 -22.03 8.79 13.69
C LYS A 16 -23.52 8.97 14.02
N ARG A 17 -24.41 8.89 13.02
CA ARG A 17 -25.87 8.96 13.22
C ARG A 17 -26.43 7.75 13.98
N GLU A 18 -25.79 6.60 13.85
CA GLU A 18 -26.15 5.38 14.59
C GLU A 18 -25.61 5.38 16.03
N GLY A 19 -24.89 6.44 16.44
CA GLY A 19 -24.43 6.64 17.82
C GLY A 19 -23.02 6.13 18.11
N HIS A 20 -22.25 5.75 17.07
CA HIS A 20 -20.86 5.36 17.24
C HIS A 20 -19.96 6.58 17.51
N GLU A 21 -18.91 6.39 18.30
CA GLU A 21 -17.85 7.38 18.50
C GLU A 21 -16.80 7.27 17.40
N LEU A 22 -16.43 8.41 16.80
CA LEU A 22 -15.50 8.47 15.67
C LEU A 22 -14.21 9.14 16.11
N VAL A 23 -13.14 8.35 16.18
CA VAL A 23 -11.79 8.83 16.47
C VAL A 23 -10.97 8.87 15.19
N ARG A 24 -10.19 9.95 15.00
CA ARG A 24 -9.29 10.05 13.86
C ARG A 24 -8.12 9.08 14.04
N PHE A 25 -7.98 8.15 13.11
CA PHE A 25 -6.89 7.19 13.07
C PHE A 25 -5.85 7.58 12.02
N THR A 26 -4.56 7.50 12.38
CA THR A 26 -3.45 7.72 11.44
C THR A 26 -2.43 6.61 11.56
N ILE A 27 -2.00 6.04 10.45
CA ILE A 27 -0.99 4.98 10.45
C ILE A 27 0.34 5.55 10.98
N PRO A 28 0.90 5.02 12.08
CA PRO A 28 2.18 5.46 12.61
C PRO A 28 3.33 4.96 11.73
N LYS A 29 4.41 5.76 11.65
CA LYS A 29 5.69 5.42 10.99
C LYS A 29 5.53 4.77 9.59
N GLN A 30 4.78 5.42 8.70
CA GLN A 30 4.42 4.87 7.38
C GLN A 30 5.62 4.46 6.52
N GLU A 31 6.71 5.22 6.53
CA GLU A 31 7.92 4.89 5.77
C GLU A 31 8.57 3.59 6.25
N GLU A 32 8.62 3.40 7.57
CA GLU A 32 9.12 2.17 8.18
C GLU A 32 8.24 0.98 7.83
N MET A 33 6.91 1.15 7.94
CA MET A 33 5.93 0.14 7.55
C MET A 33 6.10 -0.30 6.09
N VAL A 34 6.20 0.66 5.16
CA VAL A 34 6.40 0.38 3.73
C VAL A 34 7.71 -0.36 3.51
N ARG A 35 8.79 0.06 4.17
CA ARG A 35 10.10 -0.60 4.05
C ARG A 35 10.05 -2.05 4.54
N ILE A 36 9.49 -2.29 5.72
CA ILE A 36 9.35 -3.65 6.28
C ILE A 36 8.50 -4.50 5.32
N LEU A 37 7.36 -3.97 4.88
CA LEU A 37 6.44 -4.68 4.00
C LEU A 37 7.12 -5.12 2.69
N TYR A 38 7.79 -4.21 1.98
CA TYR A 38 8.44 -4.55 0.70
C TYR A 38 9.66 -5.47 0.88
N LYS A 39 10.42 -5.33 1.98
CA LYS A 39 11.51 -6.27 2.29
C LYS A 39 10.98 -7.68 2.53
N LEU A 40 9.90 -7.83 3.31
CA LEU A 40 9.32 -9.14 3.60
C LEU A 40 8.56 -9.74 2.42
N PHE A 41 7.93 -8.91 1.58
CA PHE A 41 7.33 -9.36 0.33
C PHE A 41 8.37 -9.99 -0.61
N MET A 42 9.62 -9.54 -0.53
CA MET A 42 10.76 -10.06 -1.28
C MET A 42 11.80 -10.72 -0.35
N ALA A 43 11.34 -11.45 0.68
CA ALA A 43 12.19 -11.96 1.76
C ALA A 43 13.36 -12.84 1.30
N SER A 44 13.16 -13.61 0.24
CA SER A 44 14.16 -14.48 -0.42
C SER A 44 14.88 -13.78 -1.57
N GLY A 45 14.82 -12.44 -1.64
CA GLY A 45 15.19 -11.68 -2.81
C GLY A 45 14.23 -11.90 -3.98
N ASN A 46 14.60 -11.37 -5.14
CA ASN A 46 13.77 -11.47 -6.34
C ASN A 46 13.78 -12.87 -6.95
N GLU A 47 14.76 -13.72 -6.62
CA GLU A 47 14.99 -15.01 -7.30
C GLU A 47 13.84 -16.00 -7.10
N TYR A 48 13.35 -16.18 -5.87
CA TYR A 48 12.23 -17.08 -5.60
C TYR A 48 10.96 -16.65 -6.32
N LEU A 49 10.59 -15.37 -6.20
CA LEU A 49 9.40 -14.82 -6.86
C LEU A 49 9.55 -14.82 -8.39
N LYS A 50 10.77 -14.60 -8.89
CA LYS A 50 11.10 -14.71 -10.32
C LYS A 50 10.94 -16.14 -10.81
N SER A 51 11.29 -17.15 -10.00
CA SER A 51 11.23 -18.56 -10.38
C SER A 51 9.83 -19.05 -10.74
N PHE A 52 8.78 -18.41 -10.19
CA PHE A 52 7.39 -18.68 -10.61
C PHE A 52 7.08 -18.27 -12.05
N PHE A 53 7.91 -17.42 -12.66
CA PHE A 53 7.76 -16.97 -14.04
C PHE A 53 8.81 -17.55 -14.98
N ASP A 54 9.69 -18.43 -14.48
CA ASP A 54 10.63 -19.14 -15.32
C ASP A 54 9.85 -20.17 -16.16
N ASP A 55 10.11 -20.21 -17.46
CA ASP A 55 9.45 -21.08 -18.44
C ASP A 55 7.90 -20.90 -18.61
N GLU A 56 7.30 -19.88 -18.00
CA GLU A 56 5.87 -19.57 -18.18
C GLU A 56 5.59 -18.47 -19.23
N LEU A 57 4.42 -18.57 -19.88
CA LEU A 57 3.88 -17.48 -20.69
C LEU A 57 3.40 -16.36 -19.76
N VAL A 58 4.26 -15.36 -19.55
CA VAL A 58 3.90 -14.16 -18.78
C VAL A 58 2.79 -13.40 -19.50
N ASP A 59 1.64 -13.26 -18.83
CA ASP A 59 0.53 -12.45 -19.31
C ASP A 59 1.02 -11.03 -19.68
N PRO A 60 0.54 -10.43 -20.78
CA PRO A 60 0.95 -9.10 -21.20
C PRO A 60 0.83 -8.03 -20.10
N PHE A 61 -0.15 -8.14 -19.21
CA PHE A 61 -0.33 -7.24 -18.08
C PHE A 61 0.71 -7.47 -16.99
N MET A 62 1.30 -8.65 -16.85
CA MET A 62 2.33 -8.91 -15.83
C MET A 62 3.75 -8.60 -16.29
N LYS A 63 3.95 -8.27 -17.58
CA LYS A 63 5.28 -8.07 -18.18
C LYS A 63 6.12 -6.99 -17.48
N GLU A 64 5.51 -5.84 -17.16
CA GLU A 64 6.21 -4.74 -16.47
C GLU A 64 6.67 -5.18 -15.06
N PHE A 65 5.81 -5.89 -14.33
CA PHE A 65 6.13 -6.42 -13.01
C PHE A 65 7.27 -7.46 -13.06
N VAL A 66 7.20 -8.44 -13.97
CA VAL A 66 8.24 -9.47 -14.12
C VAL A 66 9.57 -8.85 -14.54
N MET A 67 9.55 -7.80 -15.37
CA MET A 67 10.77 -7.07 -15.74
C MET A 67 11.42 -6.41 -14.51
N LEU A 68 10.64 -5.84 -13.60
CA LEU A 68 11.15 -5.22 -12.37
C LEU A 68 11.78 -6.25 -11.41
N LEU A 69 11.29 -7.49 -11.38
CA LEU A 69 11.90 -8.57 -10.59
C LEU A 69 13.32 -8.92 -11.09
N LYS A 70 13.59 -8.75 -12.39
CA LYS A 70 14.89 -9.08 -12.99
C LYS A 70 15.96 -8.02 -12.77
N VAL A 71 15.63 -6.87 -12.17
CA VAL A 71 16.57 -5.77 -11.93
C VAL A 71 17.52 -6.11 -10.76
N PRO A 72 18.85 -6.12 -10.97
CA PRO A 72 19.82 -6.39 -9.90
C PRO A 72 19.81 -5.32 -8.79
N ASN A 73 20.14 -5.73 -7.56
CA ASN A 73 20.09 -4.85 -6.38
C ASN A 73 20.96 -3.58 -6.48
N CYS A 74 22.10 -3.64 -7.18
CA CYS A 74 22.95 -2.45 -7.39
C CYS A 74 22.23 -1.35 -8.19
N PHE A 75 21.45 -1.72 -9.21
CA PHE A 75 20.64 -0.78 -9.98
C PHE A 75 19.44 -0.27 -9.18
N ARG A 76 18.81 -1.14 -8.37
CA ARG A 76 17.73 -0.72 -7.45
C ARG A 76 18.24 0.29 -6.43
N TRP A 77 19.43 0.06 -5.87
CA TRP A 77 20.09 1.00 -4.97
C TRP A 77 20.38 2.34 -5.65
N LEU A 78 20.98 2.34 -6.85
CA LEU A 78 21.25 3.58 -7.59
C LEU A 78 19.95 4.33 -7.91
N ALA A 79 18.92 3.63 -8.37
CA ALA A 79 17.60 4.19 -8.62
C ALA A 79 17.00 4.82 -7.36
N SER A 80 17.17 4.20 -6.19
CA SER A 80 16.67 4.76 -4.93
C SER A 80 17.29 6.12 -4.60
N LEU A 81 18.58 6.32 -4.92
CA LEU A 81 19.26 7.60 -4.69
C LEU A 81 18.76 8.70 -5.64
N VAL A 82 18.58 8.36 -6.93
CA VAL A 82 18.08 9.30 -7.94
C VAL A 82 16.63 9.70 -7.65
N LEU A 83 15.79 8.73 -7.26
CA LEU A 83 14.36 8.94 -7.04
C LEU A 83 14.05 9.63 -5.71
N LYS A 84 15.01 9.77 -4.80
CA LYS A 84 14.78 10.28 -3.44
C LYS A 84 14.02 11.61 -3.40
N ASN A 85 14.34 12.53 -4.32
CA ASN A 85 13.73 13.86 -4.41
C ASN A 85 12.62 13.97 -5.46
N ILE A 86 12.39 12.92 -6.27
CA ILE A 86 11.38 12.90 -7.34
C ILE A 86 10.14 12.16 -6.87
N SER A 87 10.33 10.95 -6.35
CA SER A 87 9.28 10.13 -5.76
C SER A 87 9.85 9.38 -4.55
N PRO A 88 9.66 9.93 -3.34
CA PRO A 88 10.09 9.28 -2.10
C PRO A 88 9.50 7.88 -1.94
N GLN A 89 8.27 7.66 -2.42
CA GLN A 89 7.60 6.36 -2.36
C GLN A 89 8.31 5.33 -3.24
N LEU A 90 8.62 5.68 -4.50
CA LEU A 90 9.36 4.77 -5.39
C LEU A 90 10.80 4.56 -4.91
N SER A 91 11.43 5.60 -4.37
CA SER A 91 12.75 5.51 -3.74
C SER A 91 12.75 4.48 -2.60
N ALA A 92 11.76 4.55 -1.70
CA ALA A 92 11.60 3.60 -0.60
C ALA A 92 11.41 2.16 -1.11
N VAL A 93 10.59 1.95 -2.13
CA VAL A 93 10.39 0.62 -2.74
C VAL A 93 11.68 0.09 -3.37
N CYS A 94 12.42 0.92 -4.09
CA CYS A 94 13.70 0.54 -4.70
C CYS A 94 14.76 0.18 -3.64
N ALA A 95 14.79 0.89 -2.51
CA ALA A 95 15.70 0.63 -1.41
C ALA A 95 15.29 -0.58 -0.53
N SER A 96 14.06 -1.10 -0.69
CA SER A 96 13.52 -2.17 0.14
C SER A 96 13.77 -3.54 -0.48
N TYR A 97 14.90 -4.14 -0.12
CA TYR A 97 15.23 -5.53 -0.44
C TYR A 97 15.99 -6.17 0.72
N VAL A 98 15.91 -7.49 0.85
CA VAL A 98 16.69 -8.27 1.81
C VAL A 98 18.04 -8.60 1.18
N SER A 99 19.12 -8.27 1.89
CA SER A 99 20.49 -8.48 1.43
C SER A 99 21.08 -9.84 1.81
N ASP A 100 20.84 -10.29 3.05
CA ASP A 100 21.27 -11.60 3.56
C ASP A 100 20.31 -12.13 4.65
N LEU A 101 20.59 -13.32 5.21
CA LEU A 101 19.76 -13.93 6.25
C LEU A 101 19.74 -13.12 7.56
N ARG A 102 20.79 -12.37 7.88
CA ARG A 102 20.83 -11.52 9.08
C ARG A 102 19.92 -10.32 8.91
N ASP A 103 19.96 -9.71 7.73
CA ASP A 103 19.06 -8.62 7.34
C ASP A 103 17.59 -9.07 7.31
N LEU A 104 17.32 -10.29 6.83
CA LEU A 104 16.00 -10.90 6.92
C LEU A 104 15.54 -11.02 8.38
N ARG A 105 16.39 -11.60 9.24
CA ARG A 105 16.07 -11.78 10.66
C ARG A 105 15.79 -10.46 11.36
N HIS A 106 16.64 -9.46 11.13
CA HIS A 106 16.43 -8.11 11.65
C HIS A 106 15.12 -7.49 11.15
N THR A 107 14.78 -7.69 9.87
CA THR A 107 13.53 -7.18 9.30
C THR A 107 12.31 -7.85 9.93
N GLN A 108 12.40 -9.14 10.28
CA GLN A 108 11.33 -9.85 10.99
C GLN A 108 11.17 -9.33 12.42
N GLU A 109 12.27 -9.05 13.13
CA GLU A 109 12.23 -8.43 14.45
C GLU A 109 11.59 -7.03 14.39
N GLN A 110 11.96 -6.22 13.39
CA GLN A 110 11.32 -4.92 13.16
C GLN A 110 9.82 -5.00 12.87
N ARG A 111 9.37 -6.04 12.15
CA ARG A 111 7.93 -6.29 11.97
C ARG A 111 7.25 -6.56 13.30
N ASP A 112 7.85 -7.40 14.14
CA ASP A 112 7.27 -7.80 15.43
C ASP A 112 7.20 -6.59 16.38
N ASP A 113 8.25 -5.77 16.41
CA ASP A 113 8.30 -4.50 17.14
C ASP A 113 7.24 -3.51 16.62
N TYR A 114 7.16 -3.32 15.30
CA TYR A 114 6.15 -2.45 14.69
C TYR A 114 4.73 -2.91 15.01
N LYS A 115 4.47 -4.23 14.98
CA LYS A 115 3.17 -4.79 15.35
C LYS A 115 2.83 -4.52 16.82
N ALA A 116 3.80 -4.68 17.73
CA ALA A 116 3.60 -4.39 19.16
C ALA A 116 3.27 -2.90 19.38
N GLU A 117 4.06 -2.00 18.80
CA GLU A 117 3.81 -0.55 18.88
C GLU A 117 2.45 -0.16 18.28
N PHE A 118 2.06 -0.79 17.18
CA PHE A 118 0.77 -0.55 16.53
C PHE A 118 -0.39 -0.98 17.43
N ILE A 119 -0.27 -2.12 18.11
CA ILE A 119 -1.26 -2.61 19.08
C ILE A 119 -1.36 -1.66 20.28
N ASP A 120 -0.23 -1.16 20.79
CA ASP A 120 -0.23 -0.21 21.89
C ASP A 120 -0.85 1.13 21.49
N TYR A 121 -0.56 1.62 20.29
CA TYR A 121 -1.22 2.79 19.72
C TYR A 121 -2.74 2.57 19.58
N TRP A 122 -3.16 1.41 19.04
CA TRP A 122 -4.57 1.04 18.93
C TRP A 122 -5.28 1.06 20.29
N LYS A 123 -4.68 0.44 21.31
CA LYS A 123 -5.20 0.44 22.69
C LYS A 123 -5.24 1.84 23.29
N SER A 124 -4.24 2.68 23.02
CA SER A 124 -4.18 4.06 23.54
C SER A 124 -5.31 4.94 23.02
N LEU A 125 -5.82 4.65 21.82
CA LEU A 125 -6.98 5.33 21.25
C LEU A 125 -8.32 4.77 21.72
N GLY A 126 -8.32 3.60 22.39
CA GLY A 126 -9.54 2.94 22.85
C GLY A 126 -10.50 2.55 21.71
N ILE A 127 -9.98 2.28 20.51
CA ILE A 127 -10.80 1.98 19.34
C ILE A 127 -11.12 0.48 19.24
N ASP A 128 -12.32 0.16 18.77
CA ASP A 128 -12.75 -1.22 18.53
C ASP A 128 -12.47 -1.69 17.10
N ALA A 129 -12.52 -0.77 16.13
CA ALA A 129 -12.34 -1.05 14.71
C ALA A 129 -11.83 0.19 13.96
N VAL A 130 -11.24 -0.02 12.78
CA VAL A 130 -10.82 1.05 11.86
C VAL A 130 -11.65 0.94 10.58
N VAL A 131 -12.30 2.06 10.22
CA VAL A 131 -12.92 2.23 8.90
C VAL A 131 -11.93 2.98 8.01
N CYS A 132 -11.53 2.37 6.91
CA CYS A 132 -10.60 2.94 5.96
C CYS A 132 -11.01 2.58 4.52
N PRO A 133 -10.50 3.28 3.51
CA PRO A 133 -10.66 2.83 2.13
C PRO A 133 -9.95 1.50 1.90
N THR A 134 -10.58 0.58 1.16
CA THR A 134 -9.96 -0.69 0.75
C THR A 134 -8.85 -0.47 -0.28
N PHE A 135 -9.13 0.34 -1.29
CA PHE A 135 -8.17 0.79 -2.31
C PHE A 135 -8.35 2.29 -2.54
N PRO A 136 -7.30 3.02 -2.94
CA PRO A 136 -7.38 4.47 -3.17
C PRO A 136 -8.11 4.86 -4.46
N VAL A 137 -8.42 3.87 -5.31
CA VAL A 137 -9.04 4.01 -6.63
C VAL A 137 -10.15 2.96 -6.82
N PRO A 138 -11.19 3.26 -7.61
CA PRO A 138 -12.14 2.24 -8.07
C PRO A 138 -11.46 1.25 -9.03
N ALA A 139 -12.21 0.27 -9.54
CA ALA A 139 -11.71 -0.69 -10.51
C ALA A 139 -10.99 0.01 -11.69
N VAL A 140 -9.71 -0.28 -11.84
CA VAL A 140 -8.87 0.22 -12.94
C VAL A 140 -8.84 -0.82 -14.06
N ALA A 141 -8.67 -0.37 -15.30
CA ALA A 141 -8.45 -1.30 -16.41
C ALA A 141 -7.17 -2.13 -16.16
N HIS A 142 -7.21 -3.43 -16.49
CA HIS A 142 -6.15 -4.40 -16.18
C HIS A 142 -4.73 -3.92 -16.54
N ARG A 143 -4.58 -3.19 -17.66
CA ARG A 143 -3.32 -2.62 -18.12
C ARG A 143 -2.64 -1.62 -17.19
N PHE A 144 -3.36 -1.05 -16.21
CA PHE A 144 -2.82 0.00 -15.34
C PHE A 144 -2.35 -0.51 -13.97
N LEU A 145 -2.81 -1.68 -13.53
CA LEU A 145 -2.39 -2.27 -12.24
C LEU A 145 -0.87 -2.39 -12.08
N PRO A 146 -0.09 -2.82 -13.10
CA PRO A 146 1.37 -2.97 -12.98
C PRO A 146 2.10 -1.65 -12.71
N ARG A 147 1.46 -0.53 -13.09
CA ARG A 147 1.99 0.83 -12.94
C ARG A 147 1.66 1.47 -11.59
N MET A 148 0.89 0.78 -10.76
CA MET A 148 0.41 1.28 -9.48
C MET A 148 0.75 0.33 -8.32
N PRO A 149 2.00 -0.16 -8.18
CA PRO A 149 2.33 -1.18 -7.19
C PRO A 149 2.13 -0.73 -5.74
N THR A 150 2.12 0.59 -5.48
CA THR A 150 1.95 1.17 -4.15
C THR A 150 0.50 1.18 -3.65
N ILE A 151 -0.49 0.93 -4.51
CA ILE A 151 -1.90 0.92 -4.09
C ILE A 151 -2.22 -0.27 -3.18
N ALA A 152 -1.45 -1.36 -3.31
CA ALA A 152 -1.62 -2.57 -2.50
C ALA A 152 -1.28 -2.36 -1.03
N VAL A 153 -0.58 -1.27 -0.67
CA VAL A 153 -0.20 -0.97 0.72
C VAL A 153 -1.42 -0.84 1.64
N TYR A 154 -2.57 -0.37 1.11
CA TYR A 154 -3.82 -0.23 1.87
C TYR A 154 -4.33 -1.54 2.47
N THR A 155 -4.19 -2.65 1.73
CA THR A 155 -4.60 -3.98 2.20
C THR A 155 -3.43 -4.74 2.81
N ALA A 156 -2.22 -4.57 2.26
CA ALA A 156 -1.02 -5.26 2.68
C ALA A 156 -0.57 -4.89 4.10
N LEU A 157 -0.92 -3.69 4.59
CA LEU A 157 -0.74 -3.30 6.00
C LEU A 157 -1.35 -4.34 6.96
N TYR A 158 -2.58 -4.77 6.70
CA TYR A 158 -3.28 -5.70 7.59
C TYR A 158 -2.72 -7.12 7.50
N ASN A 159 -2.10 -7.50 6.38
CA ASN A 159 -1.31 -8.72 6.28
C ASN A 159 -0.01 -8.63 7.11
N LEU A 160 0.67 -7.48 7.08
CA LEU A 160 1.89 -7.25 7.86
C LEU A 160 1.62 -7.33 9.37
N LEU A 161 0.51 -6.71 9.80
CA LEU A 161 0.06 -6.71 11.19
C LEU A 161 -0.60 -8.03 11.60
N ASP A 162 -1.00 -8.86 10.62
CA ASP A 162 -1.80 -10.06 10.83
C ASP A 162 -3.07 -9.73 11.65
N PHE A 163 -3.80 -8.73 11.14
CA PHE A 163 -5.07 -8.24 11.68
C PHE A 163 -6.23 -8.69 10.78
N PRO A 164 -7.40 -9.03 11.37
CA PRO A 164 -8.58 -9.32 10.57
C PRO A 164 -9.02 -8.07 9.81
N ALA A 165 -9.23 -8.20 8.50
CA ALA A 165 -9.72 -7.12 7.65
C ALA A 165 -10.81 -7.64 6.72
N GLY A 166 -11.85 -6.81 6.52
CA GLY A 166 -12.97 -7.10 5.63
C GLY A 166 -13.26 -5.92 4.70
N ALA A 167 -13.85 -6.21 3.54
CA ALA A 167 -14.29 -5.20 2.59
C ALA A 167 -15.81 -5.31 2.41
N VAL A 168 -16.50 -4.17 2.55
CA VAL A 168 -17.94 -4.05 2.34
C VAL A 168 -18.20 -2.99 1.28
N PRO A 169 -19.03 -3.25 0.26
CA PRO A 169 -19.43 -2.23 -0.70
C PRO A 169 -20.10 -1.05 0.00
N ALA A 170 -19.49 0.13 -0.07
CA ALA A 170 -19.98 1.34 0.60
C ALA A 170 -20.78 2.28 -0.32
N GLY A 171 -20.70 2.08 -1.64
CA GLY A 171 -21.41 2.90 -2.62
C GLY A 171 -20.90 2.68 -4.05
N GLU A 172 -21.56 3.35 -4.99
CA GLU A 172 -21.20 3.34 -6.41
C GLU A 172 -20.57 4.66 -6.84
N VAL A 173 -19.83 4.60 -7.96
CA VAL A 173 -19.28 5.77 -8.63
C VAL A 173 -20.43 6.54 -9.31
N THR A 174 -20.50 7.84 -9.07
CA THR A 174 -21.50 8.72 -9.69
C THR A 174 -20.91 9.50 -10.87
N THR A 175 -21.75 10.13 -11.71
CA THR A 175 -21.24 11.00 -12.79
C THR A 175 -20.47 12.21 -12.25
N GLN A 176 -20.91 12.79 -11.13
CA GLN A 176 -20.22 13.91 -10.49
C GLN A 176 -18.81 13.53 -10.00
N ASP A 177 -18.66 12.30 -9.52
CA ASP A 177 -17.37 11.75 -9.11
C ASP A 177 -16.36 11.64 -10.28
N ASP A 178 -16.86 11.56 -11.51
CA ASP A 178 -16.05 11.53 -12.73
C ASP A 178 -15.66 12.93 -13.17
N GLU A 179 -16.62 13.86 -13.17
CA GLU A 179 -16.39 15.28 -13.47
C GLU A 179 -15.40 15.92 -12.50
N ASP A 180 -15.54 15.63 -11.20
CA ASP A 180 -14.68 16.19 -10.16
C ASP A 180 -13.23 15.70 -10.25
N LEU A 181 -12.97 14.53 -10.85
CA LEU A 181 -11.62 14.05 -11.10
C LEU A 181 -10.92 14.79 -12.25
N LEU A 182 -11.68 15.31 -13.21
CA LEU A 182 -11.14 16.06 -14.34
C LEU A 182 -10.93 17.54 -14.02
N ASN A 183 -11.47 18.00 -12.89
CA ASN A 183 -11.38 19.37 -12.44
C ASN A 183 -10.09 19.60 -11.63
N ASN A 184 -9.10 20.24 -12.23
CA ASN A 184 -7.81 20.56 -11.60
C ASN A 184 -7.93 21.46 -10.35
N ASP A 185 -8.98 22.26 -10.22
CA ASP A 185 -9.20 23.11 -9.03
C ASP A 185 -9.68 22.27 -7.83
N LYS A 186 -10.44 21.19 -8.11
CA LYS A 186 -10.88 20.23 -7.10
C LYS A 186 -9.85 19.13 -6.85
N TYR A 187 -9.05 18.81 -7.86
CA TYR A 187 -8.03 17.76 -7.82
C TYR A 187 -6.74 18.22 -8.49
N PRO A 188 -5.88 18.98 -7.78
CA PRO A 188 -4.57 19.32 -8.29
C PRO A 188 -3.75 18.03 -8.38
N VAL A 189 -3.52 17.55 -9.60
CA VAL A 189 -2.50 16.54 -9.85
C VAL A 189 -1.14 17.20 -9.58
N GLY A 190 -0.38 16.65 -8.63
CA GLY A 190 0.92 17.21 -8.26
C GLY A 190 1.83 17.32 -9.48
N THR A 191 2.30 18.53 -9.75
CA THR A 191 3.47 18.82 -10.61
C THR A 191 4.75 18.29 -9.99
#